data_AF-A0A925IUV1-F1
#
_entry.id   AF-A0A925IUV1-F1
#
_cell.length_a   1.000
_cell.length_b   1.000
_cell.length_c   1.000
_cell.angle_alpha   90.00
_cell.angle_beta   90.00
_cell.angle_gamma   90.00
#
_symmetry.space_group_name_H-M   'P 1'
#
loop_
_entity.id
_entity.type
_entity.pdbx_description
1 polymer ?
#
loop_
_entity_poly.entity_id
_entity_poly.type
_entity_poly.pdbx_seq_one_letter_code
_entity_poly.pdbx_strand_id
1 'polypeptide(L)'
;MQIKTLPKNRKFATLSLAFAGIFLMFLGFLFNRVVSNVGFLLAGLYAIWNIKKIVWLFRDYWMWSFILLAILPLISNIWFTGANFYMEGGIMKCLLILFPAFVFTLPVDRKFISLVHYTFIIFMLISSIYSLYYYLADFSSMYTHYKTSKVMPVLSYSDHIRISWAVVISCLIAAYQWKSESSVLIKSSLIIYIVFQVVFLHLLGSKTGLISLYIAIIIWFGYSLQGRKKWLLAVVVPLILTLPFIAYKTIPTFEQRINFVRYDFELYSKGEYREGLSDAVRYYSLMAGKDIISKNALTGVGFNRLHDETASWYKKNIPELSSDSYFLPSSDIVIYWASGGILGLMVILFHIGFPFFKYRL
;
A
#
# COMPACT_ATOMS: atom_id res chain seq x y z
N MET A 1 12.84 -32.50 -14.12
CA MET A 1 13.97 -31.73 -14.66
C MET A 1 14.96 -31.50 -13.53
N GLN A 2 16.12 -32.17 -13.56
CA GLN A 2 17.11 -32.16 -12.47
C GLN A 2 17.64 -30.73 -12.23
N ILE A 3 17.40 -30.18 -11.05
CA ILE A 3 17.94 -28.89 -10.61
C ILE A 3 19.44 -29.10 -10.35
N LYS A 4 20.29 -28.73 -11.33
CA LYS A 4 21.73 -28.61 -11.09
C LYS A 4 21.94 -27.66 -9.91
N THR A 5 22.45 -28.20 -8.80
CA THR A 5 22.80 -27.42 -7.61
C THR A 5 23.92 -26.45 -7.97
N LEU A 6 23.65 -25.14 -7.87
CA LEU A 6 24.65 -24.09 -8.05
C LEU A 6 25.81 -24.30 -7.04
N PRO A 7 27.07 -24.02 -7.43
CA PRO A 7 28.20 -24.11 -6.51
C PRO A 7 27.99 -23.18 -5.30
N LYS A 8 28.40 -23.64 -4.10
CA LYS A 8 28.10 -23.03 -2.79
C LYS A 8 28.35 -21.52 -2.75
N ASN A 9 29.46 -21.05 -3.34
CA ASN A 9 29.83 -19.63 -3.39
C ASN A 9 28.88 -18.79 -4.27
N ARG A 10 28.40 -19.34 -5.40
CA ARG A 10 27.41 -18.65 -6.26
C ARG A 10 26.03 -18.59 -5.59
N LYS A 11 25.65 -19.62 -4.82
CA LYS A 11 24.40 -19.61 -4.05
C LYS A 11 24.43 -18.55 -2.94
N PHE A 12 25.55 -18.40 -2.26
CA PHE A 12 25.70 -17.36 -1.21
C PHE A 12 25.61 -15.95 -1.81
N ALA A 13 26.40 -15.64 -2.85
CA ALA A 13 26.39 -14.31 -3.48
C ALA A 13 25.00 -13.90 -4.01
N THR A 14 24.27 -14.84 -4.60
CA THR A 14 22.90 -14.57 -5.10
C THR A 14 21.91 -14.30 -3.97
N LEU A 15 21.98 -15.02 -2.85
CA LEU A 15 21.13 -14.75 -1.68
C LEU A 15 21.44 -13.40 -1.03
N SER A 16 22.73 -13.03 -0.94
CA SER A 16 23.14 -11.74 -0.41
C SER A 16 22.65 -10.59 -1.28
N LEU A 17 22.68 -10.73 -2.61
CA LEU A 17 22.15 -9.72 -3.53
C LEU A 17 20.64 -9.54 -3.37
N ALA A 18 19.88 -10.64 -3.27
CA ALA A 18 18.43 -10.58 -3.04
C ALA A 18 18.09 -9.91 -1.71
N PHE A 19 18.79 -10.27 -0.63
CA PHE A 19 18.58 -9.66 0.68
C PHE A 19 18.95 -8.18 0.69
N ALA A 20 20.08 -7.80 0.08
CA ALA A 20 20.50 -6.41 -0.04
C ALA A 20 19.44 -5.57 -0.79
N GLY A 21 18.89 -6.09 -1.89
CA GLY A 21 17.79 -5.45 -2.60
C GLY A 21 16.57 -5.20 -1.70
N ILE A 22 16.08 -6.23 -1.01
CA ILE A 22 14.94 -6.12 -0.08
C ILE A 22 15.23 -5.13 1.06
N PHE A 23 16.42 -5.21 1.66
CA PHE A 23 16.82 -4.34 2.76
C PHE A 23 16.83 -2.87 2.34
N LEU A 24 17.40 -2.56 1.17
CA LEU A 24 17.38 -1.19 0.62
C LEU A 24 15.96 -0.74 0.25
N MET A 25 15.08 -1.64 -0.19
CA MET A 25 13.68 -1.31 -0.39
C MET A 25 12.97 -0.94 0.92
N PHE A 26 13.19 -1.68 2.01
CA PHE A 26 12.61 -1.35 3.32
C PHE A 26 13.20 -0.06 3.92
N LEU A 27 14.52 0.13 3.80
CA LEU A 27 15.19 1.36 4.22
C LEU A 27 14.73 2.57 3.42
N GLY A 28 14.64 2.42 2.10
CA GLY A 28 14.15 3.46 1.23
C GLY A 28 12.67 3.78 1.41
N PHE A 29 11.86 2.76 1.72
CA PHE A 29 10.44 2.96 2.04
C PHE A 29 10.24 3.90 3.23
N LEU A 30 11.08 3.80 4.27
CA LEU A 30 10.98 4.64 5.47
C LEU A 30 11.69 5.98 5.33
N PHE A 31 12.90 6.03 4.75
CA PHE A 31 13.79 7.18 4.86
C PHE A 31 14.10 7.91 3.55
N ASN A 32 14.33 7.19 2.44
CA ASN A 32 14.79 7.85 1.19
C ASN A 32 14.38 7.13 -0.13
N ARG A 33 13.74 7.85 -1.05
CA ARG A 33 13.18 7.28 -2.29
C ARG A 33 14.28 6.80 -3.23
N VAL A 34 15.42 7.48 -3.25
CA VAL A 34 16.60 7.08 -4.04
C VAL A 34 17.11 5.73 -3.56
N VAL A 35 17.19 5.52 -2.25
CA VAL A 35 17.60 4.23 -1.66
C VAL A 35 16.60 3.12 -2.05
N SER A 36 15.31 3.44 -2.05
CA SER A 36 14.27 2.50 -2.50
C SER A 36 14.47 2.12 -3.97
N ASN A 37 14.79 3.08 -4.83
CA ASN A 37 15.03 2.87 -6.25
C ASN A 37 16.25 1.99 -6.51
N VAL A 38 17.34 2.19 -5.74
CA VAL A 38 18.51 1.29 -5.79
C VAL A 38 18.11 -0.13 -5.39
N GLY A 39 17.29 -0.29 -4.35
CA GLY A 39 16.72 -1.59 -3.96
C GLY A 39 15.92 -2.26 -5.09
N PHE A 40 15.04 -1.51 -5.77
CA PHE A 40 14.30 -1.99 -6.93
C PHE A 40 15.22 -2.39 -8.10
N LEU A 41 16.29 -1.63 -8.35
CA LEU A 41 17.26 -1.96 -9.39
C LEU A 41 18.00 -3.27 -9.07
N LEU A 42 18.46 -3.46 -7.84
CA LEU A 42 19.09 -4.72 -7.42
C LEU A 42 18.11 -5.90 -7.51
N ALA A 43 16.85 -5.69 -7.13
CA ALA A 43 15.79 -6.67 -7.26
C ALA A 43 15.55 -7.06 -8.74
N GLY A 44 15.50 -6.08 -9.64
CA GLY A 44 15.39 -6.31 -11.09
C GLY A 44 16.59 -7.07 -11.66
N LEU A 45 17.82 -6.69 -11.29
CA LEU A 45 19.04 -7.39 -11.70
C LEU A 45 19.05 -8.84 -11.19
N TYR A 46 18.62 -9.07 -9.95
CA TYR A 46 18.47 -10.41 -9.39
C TYR A 46 17.44 -11.25 -10.16
N ALA A 47 16.31 -10.64 -10.52
CA ALA A 47 15.26 -11.30 -11.29
C ALA A 47 15.75 -11.70 -12.69
N ILE A 48 16.47 -10.80 -13.37
CA ILE A 48 17.10 -11.06 -14.69
C ILE A 48 18.14 -12.18 -14.58
N TRP A 49 18.99 -12.15 -13.55
CA TRP A 49 19.98 -13.21 -13.31
C TRP A 49 19.31 -14.58 -13.17
N ASN A 50 18.13 -14.62 -12.54
CA ASN A 50 17.36 -15.84 -12.30
C ASN A 50 16.20 -16.06 -13.30
N ILE A 51 16.19 -15.36 -14.44
CA ILE A 51 15.05 -15.33 -15.38
C ILE A 51 14.60 -16.74 -15.81
N LYS A 52 15.54 -17.68 -15.97
CA LYS A 52 15.24 -19.08 -16.33
C LYS A 52 14.29 -19.77 -15.35
N LYS A 53 14.29 -19.38 -14.07
CA LYS A 53 13.40 -19.93 -13.03
C LYS A 53 11.97 -19.40 -13.11
N ILE A 54 11.76 -18.26 -13.77
CA ILE A 54 10.48 -17.56 -13.84
C ILE A 54 9.91 -17.49 -15.25
N VAL A 55 10.51 -18.17 -16.24
CA VAL A 55 9.95 -18.24 -17.61
C VAL A 55 8.52 -18.78 -17.61
N TRP A 56 8.19 -19.69 -16.69
CA TRP A 56 6.84 -20.22 -16.52
C TRP A 56 5.82 -19.14 -16.11
N LEU A 57 6.26 -18.11 -15.40
CA LEU A 57 5.41 -17.03 -14.91
C LEU A 57 4.82 -16.21 -16.06
N PHE A 58 5.59 -16.05 -17.15
CA PHE A 58 5.11 -15.41 -18.38
C PHE A 58 4.10 -16.26 -19.17
N ARG A 59 3.84 -17.51 -18.75
CA ARG A 59 2.73 -18.32 -19.26
C ARG A 59 1.45 -18.15 -18.43
N ASP A 60 1.53 -17.53 -17.25
CA ASP A 60 0.38 -17.34 -16.38
C ASP A 60 -0.40 -16.08 -16.79
N TYR A 61 -1.67 -16.25 -17.16
CA TYR A 61 -2.55 -15.13 -17.52
C TYR A 61 -2.67 -14.06 -16.43
N TRP A 62 -2.52 -14.43 -15.15
CA TRP A 62 -2.51 -13.42 -14.09
C TRP A 62 -1.27 -12.54 -14.14
N MET A 63 -0.11 -13.11 -14.48
CA MET A 63 1.12 -12.34 -14.66
C MET A 63 0.98 -11.32 -15.80
N TRP A 64 0.30 -11.70 -16.88
CA TRP A 64 -0.02 -10.78 -17.96
C TRP A 64 -0.78 -9.55 -17.46
N SER A 65 -1.68 -9.71 -16.48
CA SER A 65 -2.37 -8.55 -15.88
C SER A 65 -1.41 -7.56 -15.20
N PHE A 66 -0.44 -8.04 -14.42
CA PHE A 66 0.59 -7.19 -13.81
C PHE A 66 1.47 -6.49 -14.84
N ILE A 67 1.85 -7.22 -15.89
CA ILE A 67 2.65 -6.68 -16.99
C ILE A 67 1.85 -5.59 -17.72
N LEU A 68 0.58 -5.84 -18.03
CA LEU A 68 -0.29 -4.87 -18.70
C LEU A 68 -0.52 -3.61 -17.86
N LEU A 69 -0.67 -3.75 -16.53
CA LEU A 69 -0.77 -2.60 -15.62
C LEU A 69 0.44 -1.68 -15.72
N ALA A 70 1.64 -2.22 -15.92
CA ALA A 70 2.87 -1.43 -16.06
C ALA A 70 3.11 -0.95 -17.49
N ILE A 71 2.82 -1.79 -18.49
CA ILE A 71 3.05 -1.49 -19.92
C ILE A 71 2.07 -0.43 -20.43
N LEU A 72 0.80 -0.44 -20.01
CA LEU A 72 -0.18 0.50 -20.54
C LEU A 72 0.19 1.97 -20.24
N PRO A 73 0.56 2.36 -18.99
CA PRO A 73 1.11 3.68 -18.73
C PRO A 73 2.38 3.97 -19.53
N LEU A 74 3.26 2.97 -19.71
CA LEU A 74 4.50 3.14 -20.49
C LEU A 74 4.21 3.51 -21.95
N ILE A 75 3.37 2.72 -22.64
CA ILE A 75 2.99 2.97 -24.03
C ILE A 75 2.25 4.29 -24.16
N SER A 76 1.31 4.57 -23.26
CA SER A 76 0.56 5.82 -23.25
C SER A 76 1.49 7.03 -23.13
N ASN A 77 2.47 6.98 -22.23
CA ASN A 77 3.39 8.09 -22.04
C ASN A 77 4.33 8.25 -23.22
N ILE A 78 4.86 7.17 -23.80
CA ILE A 78 5.69 7.22 -25.01
C ILE A 78 4.88 7.83 -26.18
N TRP A 79 3.61 7.48 -26.31
CA TRP A 79 2.73 8.01 -27.35
C TRP A 79 2.52 9.53 -27.24
N PHE A 80 2.30 10.05 -26.02
CA PHE A 80 2.03 11.48 -25.83
C PHE A 80 3.29 12.35 -25.68
N THR A 81 4.37 11.84 -25.09
CA THR A 81 5.58 12.62 -24.73
C THR A 81 6.80 12.31 -25.60
N GLY A 82 6.77 11.24 -26.40
CA GLY A 82 7.89 10.83 -27.24
C GLY A 82 9.18 10.60 -26.43
N ALA A 83 10.29 11.18 -26.89
CA ALA A 83 11.60 11.04 -26.26
C ALA A 83 11.72 11.73 -24.88
N ASN A 84 10.85 12.70 -24.56
CA ASN A 84 10.87 13.38 -23.25
C ASN A 84 10.47 12.44 -22.10
N PHE A 85 9.85 11.30 -22.42
CA PHE A 85 9.53 10.23 -21.48
C PHE A 85 10.68 9.85 -20.53
N TYR A 86 11.92 9.83 -21.02
CA TYR A 86 13.09 9.45 -20.22
C TYR A 86 13.41 10.49 -19.14
N MET A 87 13.19 11.78 -19.43
CA MET A 87 13.43 12.86 -18.49
C MET A 87 12.36 12.93 -17.39
N GLU A 88 11.14 12.45 -17.68
CA GLU A 88 10.00 12.42 -16.76
C GLU A 88 9.95 11.17 -15.87
N GLY A 89 11.09 10.53 -15.60
CA GLY A 89 11.17 9.36 -14.72
C GLY A 89 10.68 8.05 -15.35
N GLY A 90 10.68 7.96 -16.68
CA GLY A 90 10.26 6.78 -17.42
C GLY A 90 10.99 5.48 -17.05
N ILE A 91 12.26 5.58 -16.64
CA ILE A 91 13.08 4.44 -16.21
C ILE A 91 12.45 3.70 -15.03
N MET A 92 11.88 4.43 -14.06
CA MET A 92 11.25 3.81 -12.89
C MET A 92 9.98 3.03 -13.27
N LYS A 93 9.25 3.49 -14.29
CA LYS A 93 8.07 2.78 -14.82
C LYS A 93 8.47 1.46 -15.51
N CYS A 94 9.63 1.42 -16.18
CA CYS A 94 10.15 0.18 -16.77
C CYS A 94 10.51 -0.87 -15.70
N LEU A 95 11.00 -0.43 -14.53
CA LEU A 95 11.33 -1.34 -13.42
C LEU A 95 10.09 -1.99 -12.79
N LEU A 96 8.89 -1.40 -12.90
CA LEU A 96 7.65 -1.97 -12.36
C LEU A 96 7.31 -3.33 -12.99
N ILE A 97 7.65 -3.55 -14.27
CA ILE A 97 7.43 -4.83 -14.97
C ILE A 97 8.23 -5.95 -14.29
N LEU A 98 9.40 -5.62 -13.75
CA LEU A 98 10.31 -6.59 -13.12
C LEU A 98 9.94 -6.88 -11.66
N PHE A 99 9.07 -6.09 -11.04
CA PHE A 99 8.75 -6.26 -9.63
C PHE A 99 8.01 -7.58 -9.31
N PRO A 100 6.94 -7.98 -10.02
CA PRO A 100 6.34 -9.29 -9.81
C PRO A 100 7.37 -10.41 -10.05
N ALA A 101 8.15 -10.31 -11.13
CA ALA A 101 9.20 -11.27 -11.47
C ALA A 101 10.21 -11.46 -10.32
N PHE A 102 10.61 -10.38 -9.64
CA PHE A 102 11.48 -10.45 -8.48
C PHE A 102 10.91 -11.34 -7.37
N VAL A 103 9.65 -11.13 -6.96
CA VAL A 103 9.01 -11.91 -5.88
C VAL A 103 9.05 -13.40 -6.17
N PHE A 104 8.79 -13.81 -7.42
CA PHE A 104 8.83 -15.23 -7.81
C PHE A 104 10.23 -15.79 -8.00
N THR A 105 11.27 -14.96 -8.12
CA THR A 105 12.67 -15.43 -8.12
C THR A 105 13.25 -15.63 -6.73
N LEU A 106 12.60 -15.08 -5.69
CA LEU A 106 13.10 -15.17 -4.33
C LEU A 106 13.25 -16.63 -3.88
N PRO A 107 14.28 -16.91 -3.07
CA PRO A 107 14.47 -18.24 -2.53
C PRO A 107 13.30 -18.60 -1.60
N VAL A 108 12.67 -19.75 -1.83
CA VAL A 108 11.61 -20.29 -0.95
C VAL A 108 12.21 -20.95 0.30
N ASP A 109 13.41 -20.53 0.72
CA ASP A 109 14.06 -21.06 1.91
C ASP A 109 13.41 -20.47 3.16
N ARG A 110 12.98 -21.33 4.09
CA ARG A 110 12.28 -20.91 5.30
C ARG A 110 13.12 -19.95 6.16
N LYS A 111 14.44 -20.15 6.25
CA LYS A 111 15.31 -19.27 7.04
C LYS A 111 15.44 -17.90 6.39
N PHE A 112 15.61 -17.85 5.07
CA PHE A 112 15.64 -16.58 4.32
C PHE A 112 14.33 -15.80 4.45
N ILE A 113 13.18 -16.46 4.23
CA ILE A 113 11.86 -15.83 4.38
C ILE A 113 11.69 -15.29 5.81
N SER A 114 12.08 -16.09 6.81
CA SER A 114 12.03 -15.69 8.21
C SER A 114 12.91 -14.46 8.50
N LEU A 115 14.11 -14.41 7.93
CA LEU A 115 15.02 -13.25 8.04
C LEU A 115 14.39 -11.99 7.43
N VAL A 116 13.78 -12.09 6.25
CA VAL A 116 13.07 -10.97 5.60
C VAL A 116 11.90 -10.50 6.45
N HIS A 117 11.09 -11.43 6.99
CA HIS A 117 9.97 -11.13 7.87
C HIS A 117 10.40 -10.39 9.14
N TYR A 118 11.40 -10.90 9.86
CA TYR A 118 11.90 -10.26 11.08
C TYR A 118 12.53 -8.90 10.78
N THR A 119 13.23 -8.76 9.65
CA THR A 119 13.75 -7.46 9.20
C THR A 119 12.60 -6.47 9.01
N PHE A 120 11.54 -6.85 8.29
CA PHE A 120 10.38 -5.97 8.07
C PHE A 120 9.69 -5.58 9.39
N ILE A 121 9.50 -6.53 10.31
CA ILE A 121 8.93 -6.29 11.65
C ILE A 121 9.75 -5.26 12.42
N ILE A 122 11.08 -5.37 12.41
CA ILE A 122 11.99 -4.42 13.10
C ILE A 122 11.87 -3.02 12.48
N PHE A 123 11.84 -2.91 11.15
CA PHE A 123 11.69 -1.62 10.47
C PHE A 123 10.36 -0.94 10.85
N MET A 124 9.27 -1.72 10.89
CA MET A 124 7.97 -1.19 11.28
C MET A 124 7.89 -0.85 12.78
N LEU A 125 8.61 -1.59 13.64
CA LEU A 125 8.79 -1.23 15.04
C LEU A 125 9.49 0.13 15.19
N ILE A 126 10.60 0.34 14.48
CA ILE A 126 11.33 1.61 14.48
C ILE A 126 10.43 2.76 14.03
N SER A 127 9.67 2.56 12.94
CA SER A 127 8.75 3.56 12.39
C SER A 127 7.64 3.98 13.37
N SER A 128 7.04 3.01 14.05
CA SER A 128 5.98 3.26 15.04
C SER A 128 6.53 3.88 16.33
N ILE A 129 7.72 3.49 16.80
CA ILE A 129 8.40 4.13 17.93
C ILE A 129 8.73 5.59 17.60
N TYR A 130 9.27 5.87 16.41
CA TYR A 130 9.54 7.23 15.95
C TYR A 130 8.27 8.10 16.03
N SER A 131 7.16 7.59 15.47
CA SER A 131 5.89 8.32 15.44
C SER A 131 5.33 8.55 16.85
N LEU A 132 5.42 7.54 17.72
CA LEU A 132 4.95 7.60 19.10
C LEU A 132 5.81 8.55 19.96
N TYR A 133 7.12 8.63 19.73
CA TYR A 133 7.99 9.58 20.41
C TYR A 133 7.51 11.02 20.18
N TYR A 134 7.27 11.41 18.92
CA TYR A 134 6.74 12.75 18.63
C TYR A 134 5.33 12.98 19.16
N TYR A 135 4.51 11.93 19.17
CA TYR A 135 3.17 12.01 19.76
C TYR A 135 3.20 12.29 21.26
N LEU A 136 4.08 11.62 22.00
CA LEU A 136 4.20 11.77 23.45
C LEU A 136 4.96 13.03 23.86
N ALA A 137 5.92 13.48 23.04
CA ALA A 137 6.71 14.67 23.32
C ALA A 137 5.88 15.97 23.31
N ASP A 138 4.86 16.06 22.45
CA ASP A 138 3.97 17.22 22.37
C ASP A 138 2.50 16.82 22.13
N PHE A 139 1.93 16.16 23.13
CA PHE A 139 0.55 15.69 23.09
C PHE A 139 -0.46 16.84 22.86
N SER A 140 -0.20 18.02 23.43
CA SER A 140 -1.12 19.17 23.36
C SER A 140 -1.26 19.72 21.94
N SER A 141 -0.13 19.86 21.24
CA SER A 141 -0.09 20.27 19.83
C SER A 141 -0.70 19.20 18.93
N MET A 142 -0.37 17.93 19.18
CA MET A 142 -0.95 16.82 18.41
C MET A 142 -2.46 16.74 18.56
N TYR A 143 -3.01 16.90 19.75
CA TYR A 143 -4.46 16.94 19.95
C TYR A 143 -5.14 18.01 19.08
N THR A 144 -4.51 19.19 18.94
CA THR A 144 -4.99 20.27 18.09
C THR A 144 -4.85 19.93 16.60
N HIS A 145 -3.72 19.35 16.18
CA HIS A 145 -3.51 18.92 14.80
C HIS A 145 -4.55 17.90 14.32
N TYR A 146 -4.97 16.99 15.19
CA TYR A 146 -6.01 15.99 14.86
C TYR A 146 -7.38 16.62 14.62
N LYS A 147 -7.61 17.88 15.02
CA LYS A 147 -8.81 18.65 14.66
C LYS A 147 -8.79 19.15 13.22
N THR A 148 -7.62 19.31 12.62
CA THR A 148 -7.44 19.90 11.28
C THR A 148 -6.82 18.89 10.31
N SER A 149 -7.41 17.70 10.22
CA SER A 149 -7.08 16.58 9.31
C SER A 149 -5.66 15.97 9.41
N LYS A 150 -4.74 16.58 10.15
CA LYS A 150 -3.36 16.10 10.34
C LYS A 150 -3.31 14.94 11.33
N VAL A 151 -2.20 14.20 11.27
CA VAL A 151 -1.88 13.08 12.16
C VAL A 151 -0.47 13.26 12.72
N MET A 152 -0.09 12.43 13.70
CA MET A 152 1.28 12.42 14.21
C MET A 152 2.30 12.23 13.08
N PRO A 153 3.52 12.79 13.20
CA PRO A 153 4.57 12.57 12.24
C PRO A 153 4.84 11.08 12.05
N VAL A 154 4.97 10.66 10.80
CA VAL A 154 5.30 9.28 10.45
C VAL A 154 6.48 9.27 9.48
N LEU A 155 7.25 8.18 9.50
CA LEU A 155 8.23 7.91 8.44
C LEU A 155 7.52 7.65 7.10
N SER A 156 8.27 7.35 6.04
CA SER A 156 7.71 7.21 4.68
C SER A 156 7.11 8.51 4.11
N TYR A 157 7.83 9.62 4.30
CA TYR A 157 7.50 10.94 3.75
C TYR A 157 6.16 11.48 4.26
N SER A 158 5.90 11.32 5.56
CA SER A 158 4.66 11.78 6.22
C SER A 158 3.38 11.13 5.68
N ASP A 159 3.49 10.00 4.98
CA ASP A 159 2.33 9.28 4.44
C ASP A 159 1.85 8.20 5.41
N HIS A 160 0.89 8.62 6.22
CA HIS A 160 0.24 7.77 7.20
C HIS A 160 -0.57 6.64 6.57
N ILE A 161 -1.04 6.77 5.32
CA ILE A 161 -1.78 5.69 4.64
C ILE A 161 -0.81 4.55 4.34
N ARG A 162 0.33 4.86 3.71
CA ARG A 162 1.37 3.87 3.40
C ARG A 162 1.89 3.17 4.66
N ILE A 163 2.20 3.94 5.71
CA ILE A 163 2.65 3.37 6.99
C ILE A 163 1.56 2.48 7.60
N SER A 164 0.30 2.91 7.58
CA SER A 164 -0.77 2.11 8.17
C SER A 164 -0.93 0.74 7.51
N TRP A 165 -0.86 0.69 6.18
CA TRP A 165 -0.93 -0.57 5.44
C TRP A 165 0.27 -1.47 5.75
N ALA A 166 1.47 -0.89 5.76
CA ALA A 166 2.69 -1.60 6.12
C ALA A 166 2.61 -2.18 7.55
N VAL A 167 2.03 -1.44 8.50
CA VAL A 167 1.81 -1.92 9.87
C VAL A 167 0.85 -3.11 9.89
N VAL A 168 -0.28 -3.04 9.17
CA VAL A 168 -1.22 -4.18 9.09
C VAL A 168 -0.54 -5.42 8.51
N ILE A 169 0.22 -5.26 7.43
CA ILE A 169 0.99 -6.36 6.82
C ILE A 169 2.02 -6.91 7.83
N SER A 170 2.70 -6.05 8.56
CA SER A 170 3.68 -6.48 9.57
C SER A 170 3.03 -7.26 10.72
N CYS A 171 1.80 -6.93 11.11
CA CYS A 171 1.03 -7.70 12.09
C CYS A 171 0.70 -9.10 11.58
N LEU A 172 0.27 -9.22 10.31
CA LEU A 172 0.00 -10.52 9.68
C LEU A 172 1.27 -11.37 9.56
N ILE A 173 2.39 -10.76 9.19
CA ILE A 173 3.70 -11.43 9.13
C ILE A 173 4.13 -11.88 10.54
N ALA A 174 3.98 -11.03 11.56
CA ALA A 174 4.27 -11.40 12.94
C ALA A 174 3.39 -12.57 13.42
N ALA A 175 2.10 -12.57 13.09
CA ALA A 175 1.18 -13.66 13.40
C ALA A 175 1.54 -14.96 12.66
N TYR A 176 2.02 -14.87 11.42
CA TYR A 176 2.54 -16.01 10.67
C TYR A 176 3.81 -16.58 11.33
N GLN A 177 4.76 -15.72 11.70
CA GLN A 177 6.00 -16.14 12.37
C GLN A 177 5.72 -16.79 13.72
N TRP A 178 4.77 -16.25 14.49
CA TRP A 178 4.36 -16.78 15.79
C TRP A 178 3.91 -18.25 15.72
N LYS A 179 3.16 -18.64 14.67
CA LYS A 179 2.71 -20.04 14.49
C LYS A 179 3.88 -21.00 14.24
N SER A 180 4.95 -20.51 13.61
CA SER A 180 6.04 -21.34 13.12
C SER A 180 7.24 -21.39 14.08
N GLU A 181 7.29 -20.45 15.03
CA GLU A 181 8.36 -20.32 16.03
C GLU A 181 8.22 -21.34 17.17
N SER A 182 9.33 -21.78 17.76
CA SER A 182 9.32 -22.67 18.94
C SER A 182 9.68 -21.93 20.22
N SER A 183 10.51 -20.90 20.15
CA SER A 183 10.94 -20.12 21.31
C SER A 183 9.79 -19.33 21.94
N VAL A 184 9.53 -19.58 23.23
CA VAL A 184 8.50 -18.88 24.01
C VAL A 184 8.80 -17.38 24.12
N LEU A 185 10.08 -17.01 24.24
CA LEU A 185 10.50 -15.61 24.30
C LEU A 185 10.15 -14.87 23.01
N ILE A 186 10.52 -15.44 21.85
CA ILE A 186 10.25 -14.82 20.54
C ILE A 186 8.75 -14.76 20.28
N LYS A 187 8.00 -15.82 20.62
CA LYS A 187 6.54 -15.82 20.54
C LYS A 187 5.89 -14.70 21.36
N SER A 188 6.35 -14.52 22.60
CA SER A 188 5.84 -13.47 23.49
C SER A 188 6.15 -12.09 22.92
N SER A 189 7.38 -11.87 22.44
CA SER A 189 7.76 -10.62 21.79
C SER A 189 6.92 -10.32 20.53
N LEU A 190 6.58 -11.32 19.73
CA LEU A 190 5.71 -11.16 18.56
C LEU A 190 4.27 -10.78 18.94
N ILE A 191 3.73 -11.35 20.03
CA ILE A 191 2.40 -10.97 20.53
C ILE A 191 2.43 -9.52 21.04
N ILE A 192 3.43 -9.17 21.86
CA ILE A 192 3.61 -7.81 22.37
C ILE A 192 3.73 -6.81 21.21
N TYR A 193 4.49 -7.16 20.18
CA TYR A 193 4.61 -6.37 18.96
C TYR A 193 3.26 -6.16 18.27
N ILE A 194 2.46 -7.22 18.06
CA ILE A 194 1.14 -7.09 17.42
C ILE A 194 0.23 -6.17 18.24
N VAL A 195 0.16 -6.37 19.56
CA VAL A 195 -0.65 -5.52 20.44
C VAL A 195 -0.20 -4.06 20.37
N PHE A 196 1.11 -3.83 20.41
CA PHE A 196 1.70 -2.49 20.27
C PHE A 196 1.32 -1.84 18.93
N GLN A 197 1.42 -2.56 17.81
CA GLN A 197 1.04 -2.05 16.49
C GLN A 197 -0.46 -1.77 16.36
N VAL A 198 -1.32 -2.60 16.96
CA VAL A 198 -2.76 -2.37 17.00
C VAL A 198 -3.06 -1.08 17.76
N VAL A 199 -2.46 -0.88 18.93
CA VAL A 199 -2.61 0.37 19.71
C VAL A 199 -2.10 1.56 18.90
N PHE A 200 -0.92 1.44 18.27
CA PHE A 200 -0.36 2.47 17.41
C PHE A 200 -1.32 2.88 16.29
N LEU A 201 -1.95 1.94 15.59
CA LEU A 201 -2.93 2.26 14.53
C LEU A 201 -4.15 3.02 15.05
N HIS A 202 -4.60 2.72 16.27
CA HIS A 202 -5.71 3.45 16.91
C HIS A 202 -5.31 4.88 17.28
N LEU A 203 -4.10 5.07 17.82
CA LEU A 203 -3.55 6.40 18.09
C LEU A 203 -3.34 7.20 16.81
N LEU A 204 -2.84 6.55 15.75
CA LEU A 204 -2.63 7.17 14.43
C LEU A 204 -3.95 7.64 13.81
N GLY A 205 -5.07 6.94 14.06
CA GLY A 205 -6.39 7.36 13.58
C GLY A 205 -6.55 7.29 12.05
N SER A 206 -5.77 6.43 11.40
CA SER A 206 -5.85 6.24 9.95
C SER A 206 -7.03 5.33 9.58
N LYS A 207 -8.05 5.89 8.91
CA LYS A 207 -9.28 5.18 8.53
C LYS A 207 -9.00 3.91 7.73
N THR A 208 -8.24 4.04 6.64
CA THR A 208 -7.89 2.91 5.76
C THR A 208 -7.04 1.88 6.48
N GLY A 209 -6.12 2.34 7.35
CA GLY A 209 -5.33 1.47 8.22
C GLY A 209 -6.18 0.60 9.14
N LEU A 210 -7.13 1.21 9.83
CA LEU A 210 -8.01 0.51 10.78
C LEU A 210 -8.96 -0.43 10.05
N ILE A 211 -9.60 0.00 8.95
CA ILE A 211 -10.44 -0.88 8.15
C ILE A 211 -9.65 -2.10 7.68
N SER A 212 -8.44 -1.89 7.14
CA SER A 212 -7.56 -2.99 6.73
C SER A 212 -7.18 -3.91 7.89
N LEU A 213 -6.87 -3.36 9.08
CA LEU A 213 -6.60 -4.14 10.29
C LEU A 213 -7.78 -5.05 10.64
N TYR A 214 -8.99 -4.49 10.69
CA TYR A 214 -10.19 -5.23 11.09
C TYR A 214 -10.54 -6.34 10.09
N ILE A 215 -10.50 -6.03 8.79
CA ILE A 215 -10.69 -7.03 7.73
C ILE A 215 -9.64 -8.15 7.85
N ALA A 216 -8.37 -7.77 8.05
CA ALA A 216 -7.28 -8.73 8.19
C ALA A 216 -7.44 -9.65 9.40
N ILE A 217 -7.86 -9.12 10.55
CA ILE A 217 -8.13 -9.94 11.75
C ILE A 217 -9.29 -10.89 11.50
N ILE A 218 -10.40 -10.42 10.91
CA ILE A 218 -11.58 -11.25 10.61
C ILE A 218 -11.20 -12.40 9.67
N ILE A 219 -10.49 -12.10 8.58
CA ILE A 219 -10.02 -13.12 7.62
C ILE A 219 -9.06 -14.11 8.30
N TRP A 220 -8.08 -13.61 9.06
CA TRP A 220 -7.09 -14.46 9.72
C TRP A 220 -7.72 -15.39 10.77
N PHE A 221 -8.67 -14.89 11.57
CA PHE A 221 -9.44 -15.72 12.51
C PHE A 221 -10.32 -16.72 11.77
N GLY A 222 -11.02 -16.27 10.73
CA GLY A 222 -11.88 -17.12 9.90
C GLY A 222 -11.13 -18.30 9.29
N TYR A 223 -9.91 -18.05 8.79
CA TYR A 223 -9.03 -19.09 8.25
C TYR A 223 -8.39 -19.97 9.33
N SER A 224 -8.05 -19.40 10.50
CA SER A 224 -7.38 -20.15 11.57
C SER A 224 -8.31 -21.10 12.32
N LEU A 225 -9.63 -20.87 12.30
CA LEU A 225 -10.62 -21.72 12.93
C LEU A 225 -11.08 -22.85 12.00
N GLN A 226 -10.83 -24.09 12.39
CA GLN A 226 -11.23 -25.29 11.63
C GLN A 226 -12.45 -26.00 12.26
N GLY A 227 -13.28 -26.60 11.41
CA GLY A 227 -14.38 -27.49 11.83
C GLY A 227 -15.41 -26.82 12.74
N ARG A 228 -15.75 -27.49 13.85
CA ARG A 228 -16.81 -27.07 14.80
C ARG A 228 -16.50 -25.78 15.57
N LYS A 229 -15.29 -25.21 15.48
CA LYS A 229 -14.92 -23.97 16.20
C LYS A 229 -15.33 -22.68 15.48
N LYS A 230 -15.88 -22.77 14.27
CA LYS A 230 -16.32 -21.60 13.48
C LYS A 230 -17.38 -20.74 14.19
N TRP A 231 -18.16 -21.31 15.10
CA TRP A 231 -19.12 -20.54 15.90
C TRP A 231 -18.44 -19.44 16.73
N LEU A 232 -17.15 -19.59 17.08
CA LEU A 232 -16.39 -18.57 17.78
C LEU A 232 -16.30 -17.26 16.98
N LEU A 233 -16.42 -17.29 15.66
CA LEU A 233 -16.50 -16.07 14.84
C LEU A 233 -17.73 -15.23 15.21
N ALA A 234 -18.85 -15.85 15.55
CA ALA A 234 -20.06 -15.15 15.98
C ALA A 234 -19.87 -14.40 17.31
N VAL A 235 -18.83 -14.73 18.09
CA VAL A 235 -18.48 -14.04 19.35
C VAL A 235 -17.33 -13.05 19.13
N VAL A 236 -16.29 -13.47 18.43
CA VAL A 236 -15.06 -12.69 18.22
C VAL A 236 -15.29 -11.50 17.30
N VAL A 237 -16.08 -11.65 16.23
CA VAL A 237 -16.34 -10.56 15.28
C VAL A 237 -17.08 -9.39 15.97
N PRO A 238 -18.20 -9.60 16.70
CA PRO A 238 -18.83 -8.52 17.45
C PRO A 238 -17.86 -7.85 18.44
N LEU A 239 -17.06 -8.63 19.17
CA LEU A 239 -16.09 -8.09 20.12
C LEU A 239 -15.06 -7.17 19.44
N ILE A 240 -14.51 -7.59 18.29
CA ILE A 240 -13.59 -6.77 17.50
C ILE A 240 -14.27 -5.49 17.03
N LEU A 241 -15.53 -5.57 16.61
CA LEU A 241 -16.31 -4.41 16.16
C LEU A 241 -16.64 -3.43 17.30
N THR A 242 -16.50 -3.83 18.58
CA THR A 242 -16.60 -2.89 19.71
C THR A 242 -15.33 -2.07 19.94
N LEU A 243 -14.17 -2.49 19.43
CA LEU A 243 -12.90 -1.80 19.64
C LEU A 243 -12.89 -0.33 19.15
N PRO A 244 -13.44 0.02 17.96
CA PRO A 244 -13.56 1.42 17.56
C PRO A 244 -14.43 2.25 18.51
N PHE A 245 -15.47 1.66 19.08
CA PHE A 245 -16.35 2.36 20.02
C PHE A 245 -15.64 2.64 21.34
N ILE A 246 -14.90 1.66 21.85
CA ILE A 246 -14.04 1.83 23.03
C ILE A 246 -13.00 2.91 22.74
N ALA A 247 -12.28 2.82 21.62
CA ALA A 247 -11.28 3.81 21.22
C ALA A 247 -11.86 5.23 21.09
N TYR A 248 -13.09 5.38 20.58
CA TYR A 248 -13.78 6.68 20.50
C TYR A 248 -14.04 7.31 21.87
N LYS A 249 -14.22 6.49 22.90
CA LYS A 249 -14.46 6.97 24.28
C LYS A 249 -13.19 7.12 25.10
N THR A 250 -12.13 6.40 24.77
CA THR A 250 -10.91 6.34 25.60
C THR A 250 -9.70 7.04 25.00
N ILE A 251 -9.68 7.27 23.68
CA ILE A 251 -8.55 7.87 22.97
C ILE A 251 -8.96 9.24 22.41
N PRO A 252 -8.56 10.36 23.04
CA PRO A 252 -8.98 11.70 22.63
C PRO A 252 -8.65 12.04 21.18
N THR A 253 -7.49 11.61 20.67
CA THR A 253 -7.12 11.86 19.26
C THR A 253 -7.96 11.06 18.27
N PHE A 254 -8.40 9.86 18.65
CA PHE A 254 -9.32 9.08 17.83
C PHE A 254 -10.72 9.72 17.81
N GLU A 255 -11.18 10.24 18.95
CA GLU A 255 -12.42 11.01 19.04
C GLU A 255 -12.40 12.23 18.10
N GLN A 256 -11.37 13.07 18.19
CA GLN A 256 -11.21 14.24 17.33
C GLN A 256 -11.17 13.85 15.85
N ARG A 257 -10.52 12.72 15.53
CA ARG A 257 -10.45 12.21 14.17
C ARG A 257 -11.82 11.83 13.62
N ILE A 258 -12.64 11.14 14.41
CA ILE A 258 -14.01 10.78 14.00
C ILE A 258 -14.88 12.02 13.86
N ASN A 259 -14.76 12.99 14.77
CA ASN A 259 -15.51 14.25 14.69
C ASN A 259 -15.11 15.06 13.44
N PHE A 260 -13.82 15.11 13.11
CA PHE A 260 -13.33 15.73 11.88
C PHE A 260 -13.91 15.06 10.62
N VAL A 261 -13.97 13.73 10.58
CA VAL A 261 -14.52 12.99 9.42
C VAL A 261 -16.00 13.32 9.22
N ARG A 262 -16.78 13.45 10.30
CA ARG A 262 -18.18 13.88 10.22
C ARG A 262 -18.30 15.30 9.68
N TYR A 263 -17.49 16.22 10.20
CA TYR A 263 -17.44 17.61 9.75
C TYR A 263 -17.06 17.74 8.26
N ASP A 264 -16.04 17.01 7.81
CA ASP A 264 -15.60 16.97 6.42
C ASP A 264 -16.74 16.47 5.51
N PHE A 265 -17.39 15.36 5.89
CA PHE A 265 -18.56 14.80 5.20
C PHE A 265 -19.73 15.77 5.09
N GLU A 266 -20.09 16.46 6.17
CA GLU A 266 -21.20 17.41 6.21
C GLU A 266 -20.98 18.61 5.28
N LEU A 267 -19.73 19.04 5.08
CA LEU A 267 -19.41 20.15 4.18
C LEU A 267 -19.45 19.73 2.72
N TYR A 268 -18.70 18.69 2.34
CA TYR A 268 -18.63 18.32 0.92
C TYR A 268 -19.96 17.73 0.41
N SER A 269 -20.78 17.13 1.28
CA SER A 269 -22.13 16.69 0.90
C SER A 269 -23.08 17.85 0.57
N LYS A 270 -22.79 19.07 1.04
CA LYS A 270 -23.47 20.32 0.66
C LYS A 270 -22.80 21.02 -0.52
N GLY A 271 -21.73 20.45 -1.07
CA GLY A 271 -20.93 21.06 -2.13
C GLY A 271 -19.99 22.17 -1.65
N GLU A 272 -19.80 22.32 -0.34
CA GLU A 272 -18.88 23.30 0.25
C GLU A 272 -17.47 22.72 0.40
N TYR A 273 -16.46 23.52 0.06
CA TYR A 273 -15.06 23.22 0.33
C TYR A 273 -14.48 24.22 1.34
N ARG A 274 -13.57 23.75 2.19
CA ARG A 274 -12.73 24.59 3.05
C ARG A 274 -11.33 24.03 3.06
N GLU A 275 -10.35 24.92 3.21
CA GLU A 275 -8.95 24.50 3.31
C GLU A 275 -8.74 23.50 4.46
N GLY A 276 -7.95 22.46 4.21
CA GLY A 276 -7.64 21.42 5.20
C GLY A 276 -8.62 20.24 5.21
N LEU A 277 -9.72 20.27 4.44
CA LEU A 277 -10.62 19.13 4.27
C LEU A 277 -9.99 18.05 3.40
N SER A 278 -9.73 16.88 3.97
CA SER A 278 -8.96 15.82 3.30
C SER A 278 -9.84 14.82 2.54
N ASP A 279 -11.03 14.53 3.05
CA ASP A 279 -11.97 13.61 2.40
C ASP A 279 -12.74 14.31 1.30
N ALA A 280 -13.08 15.60 1.49
CA ALA A 280 -13.61 16.46 0.43
C ALA A 280 -12.71 16.40 -0.81
N VAL A 281 -11.39 16.63 -0.67
CA VAL A 281 -10.46 16.60 -1.82
C VAL A 281 -10.46 15.25 -2.54
N ARG A 282 -10.55 14.12 -1.81
CA ARG A 282 -10.67 12.79 -2.44
C ARG A 282 -12.00 12.61 -3.18
N TYR A 283 -13.10 13.10 -2.60
CA TYR A 283 -14.41 13.08 -3.25
C TYR A 283 -14.39 13.90 -4.55
N TYR A 284 -13.86 15.12 -4.49
CA TYR A 284 -13.69 15.98 -5.65
C TYR A 284 -12.74 15.40 -6.70
N SER A 285 -11.68 14.68 -6.29
CA SER A 285 -10.78 14.01 -7.24
C SER A 285 -11.47 12.90 -8.04
N LEU A 286 -12.43 12.19 -7.43
CA LEU A 286 -13.25 11.22 -8.14
C LEU A 286 -14.23 11.89 -9.11
N MET A 287 -14.76 13.07 -8.76
CA MET A 287 -15.60 13.86 -9.68
C MET A 287 -14.79 14.41 -10.86
N ALA A 288 -13.57 14.89 -10.64
CA ALA A 288 -12.65 15.25 -11.70
C ALA A 288 -12.40 14.07 -12.65
N GLY A 289 -12.10 12.90 -12.10
CA GLY A 289 -11.93 11.68 -12.89
C GLY A 289 -13.18 11.30 -13.69
N LYS A 290 -14.37 11.38 -13.09
CA LYS A 290 -15.65 11.12 -13.76
C LYS A 290 -15.88 12.06 -14.95
N ASP A 291 -15.61 13.35 -14.79
CA ASP A 291 -15.77 14.35 -15.85
C ASP A 291 -14.74 14.16 -16.99
N ILE A 292 -13.53 13.74 -16.65
CA ILE A 292 -12.50 13.38 -17.65
C ILE A 292 -12.95 12.15 -18.44
N ILE A 293 -13.44 11.11 -17.74
CA ILE A 293 -13.96 9.89 -18.34
C ILE A 293 -15.14 10.20 -19.25
N SER A 294 -16.10 11.04 -18.84
CA SER A 294 -17.27 11.34 -19.68
C SER A 294 -16.91 11.99 -21.01
N LYS A 295 -15.76 12.69 -21.08
CA LYS A 295 -15.26 13.34 -22.29
C LYS A 295 -14.33 12.43 -23.11
N ASN A 296 -13.63 11.50 -22.47
CA ASN A 296 -12.56 10.70 -23.08
C ASN A 296 -12.69 9.19 -22.78
N ALA A 297 -13.91 8.66 -22.69
CA ALA A 297 -14.15 7.31 -22.19
C ALA A 297 -13.44 6.19 -22.98
N LEU A 298 -13.25 6.39 -24.30
CA LEU A 298 -12.66 5.39 -25.19
C LEU A 298 -11.14 5.43 -25.20
N THR A 299 -10.54 6.61 -25.37
CA THR A 299 -9.09 6.78 -25.57
C THR A 299 -8.35 7.15 -24.29
N GLY A 300 -9.05 7.75 -23.33
CA GLY A 300 -8.44 8.42 -22.18
C GLY A 300 -7.67 9.68 -22.58
N VAL A 301 -7.06 10.33 -21.58
CA VAL A 301 -6.25 11.54 -21.74
C VAL A 301 -4.74 11.29 -21.70
N GLY A 302 -4.33 10.07 -21.36
CA GLY A 302 -2.94 9.68 -21.12
C GLY A 302 -2.51 9.79 -19.66
N PHE A 303 -1.65 8.86 -19.21
CA PHE A 303 -1.27 8.75 -17.79
C PHE A 303 -0.44 9.94 -17.29
N ASN A 304 0.48 10.47 -18.10
CA ASN A 304 1.25 11.67 -17.74
C ASN A 304 0.39 12.94 -17.70
N ARG A 305 -0.61 13.05 -18.58
CA ARG A 305 -1.48 14.23 -18.69
C ARG A 305 -2.61 14.27 -17.66
N LEU A 306 -2.94 13.12 -17.04
CA LEU A 306 -4.02 13.05 -16.06
C LEU A 306 -3.86 14.09 -14.95
N HIS A 307 -2.63 14.37 -14.52
CA HIS A 307 -2.35 15.39 -13.52
C HIS A 307 -2.81 16.78 -13.98
N ASP A 308 -2.46 17.19 -15.20
CA ASP A 308 -2.78 18.51 -15.73
C ASP A 308 -4.28 18.67 -16.03
N GLU A 309 -4.92 17.61 -16.53
CA GLU A 309 -6.37 17.57 -16.75
C GLU A 309 -7.14 17.68 -15.42
N THR A 310 -6.66 16.99 -14.38
CA THR A 310 -7.24 17.07 -13.03
C THR A 310 -7.00 18.44 -12.41
N ALA A 311 -5.80 19.01 -12.55
CA ALA A 311 -5.47 20.35 -12.06
C ALA A 311 -6.33 21.43 -12.73
N SER A 312 -6.55 21.30 -14.05
CA SER A 312 -7.45 22.17 -14.80
C SER A 312 -8.90 22.07 -14.32
N TRP A 313 -9.34 20.85 -13.98
CA TRP A 313 -10.65 20.63 -13.38
C TRP A 313 -10.78 21.31 -12.02
N TYR A 314 -9.78 21.19 -11.12
CA TYR A 314 -9.81 21.87 -9.82
C TYR A 314 -9.82 23.39 -9.96
N LYS A 315 -8.93 23.94 -10.79
CA LYS A 315 -8.86 25.40 -11.01
C LYS A 315 -10.20 25.96 -11.48
N LYS A 316 -10.97 25.18 -12.24
CA LYS A 316 -12.29 25.57 -12.74
C LYS A 316 -13.39 25.41 -11.69
N ASN A 317 -13.42 24.29 -10.96
CA ASN A 317 -14.56 23.91 -10.12
C ASN A 317 -14.38 24.21 -8.64
N ILE A 318 -13.13 24.37 -8.17
CA ILE A 318 -12.76 24.63 -6.78
C ILE A 318 -11.59 25.64 -6.76
N PRO A 319 -11.82 26.90 -7.19
CA PRO A 319 -10.75 27.90 -7.31
C PRO A 319 -10.07 28.26 -5.98
N GLU A 320 -10.74 27.97 -4.86
CA GLU A 320 -10.23 28.19 -3.50
C GLU A 320 -9.21 27.13 -3.05
N LEU A 321 -9.13 25.99 -3.75
CA LEU A 321 -8.20 24.92 -3.43
C LEU A 321 -6.79 25.29 -3.91
N SER A 322 -5.82 25.31 -3.00
CA SER A 322 -4.41 25.48 -3.37
C SER A 322 -3.94 24.37 -4.31
N SER A 323 -3.12 24.72 -5.29
CA SER A 323 -2.53 23.76 -6.25
C SER A 323 -1.76 22.63 -5.57
N ASP A 324 -1.20 22.87 -4.38
CA ASP A 324 -0.48 21.85 -3.61
C ASP A 324 -1.41 20.75 -3.05
N SER A 325 -2.72 21.01 -3.06
CA SER A 325 -3.77 20.09 -2.60
C SER A 325 -4.51 19.41 -3.75
N TYR A 326 -4.06 19.56 -5.00
CA TYR A 326 -4.67 18.88 -6.14
C TYR A 326 -4.34 17.39 -6.11
N PHE A 327 -5.38 16.57 -5.90
CA PHE A 327 -5.22 15.11 -5.90
C PHE A 327 -5.64 14.52 -7.23
N LEU A 328 -4.85 13.57 -7.73
CA LEU A 328 -5.32 12.61 -8.72
C LEU A 328 -6.56 11.86 -8.20
N PRO A 329 -7.41 11.31 -9.10
CA PRO A 329 -8.54 10.50 -8.69
C PRO A 329 -8.12 9.43 -7.68
N SER A 330 -8.78 9.35 -6.52
CA SER A 330 -8.34 8.49 -5.42
C SER A 330 -8.62 6.99 -5.64
N SER A 331 -9.01 6.60 -6.86
CA SER A 331 -9.36 5.23 -7.25
C SER A 331 -8.54 4.83 -8.45
N ASP A 332 -7.81 3.72 -8.34
CA ASP A 332 -7.02 3.17 -9.44
C ASP A 332 -7.90 2.81 -10.65
N ILE A 333 -9.15 2.38 -10.43
CA ILE A 333 -10.10 2.12 -11.52
C ILE A 333 -10.37 3.42 -12.30
N VAL A 334 -10.58 4.52 -11.59
CA VAL A 334 -10.82 5.84 -12.20
C VAL A 334 -9.55 6.36 -12.88
N ILE A 335 -8.37 6.20 -12.27
CA ILE A 335 -7.08 6.58 -12.87
C ILE A 335 -6.87 5.84 -14.20
N TYR A 336 -7.02 4.51 -14.20
CA TYR A 336 -6.79 3.70 -15.40
C TYR A 336 -7.83 4.00 -16.49
N TRP A 337 -9.10 4.20 -16.14
CA TRP A 337 -10.12 4.55 -17.12
C TRP A 337 -9.94 5.98 -17.67
N ALA A 338 -9.72 6.98 -16.81
CA ALA A 338 -9.50 8.35 -17.25
C ALA A 338 -8.24 8.48 -18.12
N SER A 339 -7.17 7.76 -17.77
CA SER A 339 -5.88 7.85 -18.48
C SER A 339 -5.82 7.00 -19.76
N GLY A 340 -6.24 5.74 -19.68
CA GLY A 340 -6.11 4.75 -20.75
C GLY A 340 -7.41 4.42 -21.48
N GLY A 341 -8.50 5.12 -21.16
CA GLY A 341 -9.81 4.89 -21.76
C GLY A 341 -10.34 3.49 -21.45
N ILE A 342 -11.08 2.91 -22.42
CA ILE A 342 -11.69 1.59 -22.26
C ILE A 342 -10.63 0.49 -22.11
N LEU A 343 -9.48 0.63 -22.76
CA LEU A 343 -8.36 -0.30 -22.62
C LEU A 343 -7.82 -0.29 -21.19
N GLY A 344 -7.65 0.90 -20.61
CA GLY A 344 -7.25 1.04 -19.21
C GLY A 344 -8.23 0.39 -18.24
N LEU A 345 -9.54 0.64 -18.44
CA LEU A 345 -10.59 0.01 -17.65
C LEU A 345 -10.55 -1.53 -17.77
N MET A 346 -10.41 -2.08 -18.97
CA MET A 346 -10.33 -3.52 -19.18
C MET A 346 -9.12 -4.14 -18.48
N VAL A 347 -7.95 -3.49 -18.55
CA VAL A 347 -6.73 -3.99 -17.90
C VAL A 347 -6.88 -4.05 -16.38
N ILE A 348 -7.39 -2.98 -15.75
CA ILE A 348 -7.55 -2.96 -14.28
C ILE A 348 -8.64 -3.93 -13.81
N LEU A 349 -9.76 -4.05 -14.55
CA LEU A 349 -10.81 -5.03 -14.24
C LEU A 349 -10.32 -6.47 -14.42
N PHE A 350 -9.52 -6.73 -15.47
CA PHE A 350 -8.89 -8.03 -15.65
C PHE A 350 -7.96 -8.34 -14.49
N HIS A 351 -7.12 -7.40 -14.05
CA HIS A 351 -6.21 -7.61 -12.93
C HIS A 351 -6.94 -7.96 -11.61
N ILE A 352 -8.00 -7.21 -11.29
CA ILE A 352 -8.78 -7.40 -10.06
C ILE A 352 -9.65 -8.66 -10.14
N GLY A 353 -10.28 -8.90 -11.29
CA GLY A 353 -11.24 -9.99 -11.47
C GLY A 353 -10.59 -11.36 -11.69
N PHE A 354 -9.42 -11.42 -12.33
CA PHE A 354 -8.82 -12.69 -12.76
C PHE A 354 -8.63 -13.73 -11.64
N PRO A 355 -8.15 -13.38 -10.43
CA PRO A 355 -8.01 -14.35 -9.33
C PRO A 355 -9.30 -15.09 -8.99
N PHE A 356 -10.46 -14.42 -9.07
CA PHE A 356 -11.76 -14.98 -8.74
C PHE A 356 -12.27 -16.00 -9.78
N PHE A 357 -11.81 -15.92 -11.03
CA PHE A 357 -12.20 -16.85 -12.09
C PHE A 357 -11.31 -18.09 -12.14
N LYS A 358 -9.99 -17.93 -11.91
CA LYS A 358 -9.03 -19.02 -11.98
C LYS A 358 -9.01 -19.88 -10.73
N TYR A 359 -9.06 -19.25 -9.57
CA TYR A 359 -9.11 -19.93 -8.28
C TYR A 359 -10.56 -19.82 -7.82
N ARG A 360 -11.37 -20.85 -8.09
CA ARG A 360 -12.69 -20.97 -7.44
C ARG A 360 -12.43 -20.97 -5.93
N LEU A 361 -12.69 -19.84 -5.28
CA LEU A 361 -12.60 -19.66 -3.83
C LEU A 361 -13.69 -20.47 -3.11
#